data_AF-A0A3T0D2Z5-F1
#
_entry.id   AF-A0A3T0D2Z5-F1
#
_cell.length_a   1.000
_cell.length_b   1.000
_cell.length_c   1.000
_cell.angle_alpha   90.00
_cell.angle_beta   90.00
_cell.angle_gamma   90.00
#
_symmetry.space_group_name_H-M   'P 1'
#
loop_
_entity.id
_entity.type
_entity.pdbx_description
1 polymer ?
#
loop_
_entity_poly.entity_id
_entity_poly.type
_entity_poly.pdbx_seq_one_letter_code
_entity_poly.pdbx_strand_id
1 'polypeptide(L)' 'MGKKYYQKWGKGIDNNTEKQIDAFDRKIFEDFIEEIIVFSQEEISFKMKCGLNLRERLVK' A
#
# COMPACT_ATOMS: atom_id res chain seq x y z
N MET A 1 -25.91 -24.21 41.12
CA MET A 1 -26.63 -23.52 40.03
C MET A 1 -25.63 -22.62 39.31
N GLY A 2 -25.07 -23.11 38.20
CA GLY A 2 -23.94 -22.49 37.50
C GLY A 2 -24.39 -21.46 36.47
N LYS A 3 -23.67 -20.33 36.42
CA LYS A 3 -23.91 -19.21 35.52
C LYS A 3 -23.82 -19.65 34.05
N LYS A 4 -24.94 -19.58 33.32
CA LYS A 4 -24.99 -19.62 31.86
C LYS A 4 -25.62 -18.30 31.38
N TYR A 5 -25.34 -17.93 30.13
CA TYR A 5 -26.07 -16.91 29.34
C TYR A 5 -25.49 -15.50 29.22
N TYR A 6 -24.17 -15.30 29.31
CA TYR A 6 -23.55 -14.13 28.67
C TYR A 6 -22.48 -14.56 27.68
N GLN A 7 -22.94 -15.01 26.51
CA GLN A 7 -22.14 -15.18 25.29
C GLN A 7 -23.10 -15.10 24.12
N LYS A 8 -23.40 -13.89 23.64
CA LYS A 8 -24.02 -13.71 22.34
C LYS A 8 -23.71 -12.33 21.77
N TRP A 9 -23.00 -12.37 20.64
CA TRP A 9 -22.84 -11.34 19.60
C TRP A 9 -21.81 -10.23 19.81
N GLY A 10 -20.54 -10.58 19.72
CA GLY A 10 -19.55 -9.75 19.05
C GLY A 10 -19.40 -10.20 17.59
N LYS A 11 -20.37 -9.89 16.73
CA LYS A 11 -20.19 -9.96 15.26
C LYS A 11 -20.57 -8.61 14.69
N GLY A 12 -19.56 -7.95 14.14
CA GLY A 12 -19.65 -6.61 13.60
C GLY A 12 -18.46 -5.76 14.02
N ILE A 13 -17.25 -6.33 13.96
CA ILE A 13 -16.09 -5.48 13.66
C ILE A 13 -16.01 -5.56 12.14
N ASP A 14 -16.63 -4.61 11.45
CA ASP A 14 -16.14 -4.21 10.14
C ASP A 14 -14.76 -3.60 10.37
N ASN A 15 -13.77 -4.48 10.54
CA ASN A 15 -12.40 -4.06 10.30
C ASN A 15 -12.41 -3.69 8.83
N ASN A 16 -12.59 -2.40 8.56
CA ASN A 16 -12.10 -1.76 7.35
C ASN A 16 -10.77 -2.46 7.09
N THR A 17 -10.77 -3.35 6.11
CA THR A 17 -9.65 -4.24 5.87
C THR A 17 -8.67 -3.37 5.11
N GLU A 18 -8.10 -2.40 5.83
CA GLU A 18 -6.98 -1.61 5.38
C GLU A 18 -5.94 -2.66 5.03
N LYS A 19 -5.80 -2.91 3.73
CA LYS A 19 -4.75 -3.75 3.20
C LYS A 19 -3.46 -3.07 3.64
N GLN A 20 -2.90 -3.52 4.75
CA GLN A 20 -1.54 -3.17 5.09
C GLN A 20 -0.68 -3.67 3.94
N ILE A 21 0.03 -2.74 3.32
CA ILE A 21 0.99 -3.04 2.28
C ILE A 21 2.24 -3.50 3.04
N ASP A 22 2.32 -4.79 3.31
CA ASP A 22 3.44 -5.44 4.02
C ASP A 22 4.61 -5.78 3.08
N ALA A 23 4.37 -5.73 1.77
CA ALA A 23 5.35 -5.95 0.74
C ALA A 23 5.04 -5.13 -0.52
N PHE A 24 6.02 -5.04 -1.42
CA PHE A 24 5.82 -4.44 -2.73
C PHE A 24 4.73 -5.18 -3.52
N ASP A 25 3.71 -4.43 -3.96
CA ASP A 25 2.66 -4.92 -4.87
C ASP A 25 2.83 -4.28 -6.25
N ARG A 26 3.16 -5.11 -7.23
CA ARG A 26 3.37 -4.68 -8.62
C ARG A 26 2.12 -4.03 -9.21
N LYS A 27 0.93 -4.58 -8.94
CA LYS A 27 -0.31 -4.07 -9.54
C LYS A 27 -0.62 -2.67 -9.02
N ILE A 28 -0.48 -2.48 -7.70
CA ILE A 28 -0.64 -1.15 -7.10
C ILE A 28 0.37 -0.17 -7.71
N PHE A 29 1.63 -0.59 -7.85
CA PHE A 29 2.66 0.24 -8.47
C PHE A 29 2.32 0.64 -9.92
N GLU A 30 1.94 -0.31 -10.77
CA GLU A 30 1.53 -0.08 -12.17
C GLU A 30 0.25 0.76 -12.28
N ASP A 31 -0.62 0.73 -11.28
CA ASP A 31 -1.82 1.58 -11.24
C ASP A 31 -1.46 3.07 -11.06
N PHE A 32 -0.37 3.39 -10.38
CA PHE A 32 0.07 4.78 -10.12
C PHE A 32 1.12 5.31 -11.11
N ILE A 33 2.01 4.43 -11.61
CA ILE A 33 3.13 4.85 -12.46
C ILE A 33 2.75 4.84 -13.94
N GLU A 34 3.13 5.90 -14.64
CA GLU A 34 2.99 6.05 -16.10
C GLU A 34 4.30 5.66 -16.80
N GLU A 35 5.43 6.15 -16.29
CA GLU A 35 6.75 5.97 -16.91
C GLU A 35 7.86 6.02 -15.84
N ILE A 36 8.95 5.30 -16.10
CA ILE A 36 10.18 5.37 -15.30
C ILE A 36 11.29 5.94 -16.18
N ILE A 37 11.88 7.05 -15.75
CA ILE A 37 12.98 7.72 -16.43
C ILE A 37 14.27 7.49 -15.63
N VAL A 38 15.27 6.89 -16.28
CA VAL A 38 16.59 6.67 -15.68
C VAL A 38 17.53 7.79 -16.14
N PHE A 39 17.97 8.62 -15.20
CA PHE A 39 18.92 9.71 -15.50
C PHE A 39 20.37 9.23 -15.38
N SER A 40 20.66 8.42 -14.36
CA SER A 40 21.96 7.81 -14.13
C SER A 40 21.81 6.52 -13.32
N GLN A 41 22.93 5.85 -13.02
CA GLN A 41 22.91 4.70 -12.12
C GLN A 41 22.41 5.04 -10.72
N GLU A 42 22.61 6.29 -10.27
CA GLU A 42 22.26 6.74 -8.93
C GLU A 42 20.99 7.60 -8.92
N GLU A 43 20.33 7.81 -10.06
CA GLU A 43 19.21 8.74 -10.14
C GLU A 43 18.12 8.29 -11.11
N ILE A 44 16.90 8.24 -10.59
CA ILE A 44 15.70 7.83 -11.33
C ILE A 44 14.52 8.78 -11.05
N SER A 45 13.54 8.80 -11.94
CA SER A 45 12.27 9.45 -11.69
C SER A 45 11.09 8.60 -12.14
N PHE A 46 10.05 8.61 -11.32
CA PHE A 46 8.77 7.98 -11.57
C PHE A 46 7.77 9.06 -11.99
N LYS A 47 7.35 9.02 -13.25
CA LYS A 47 6.23 9.82 -13.74
C LYS A 47 4.94 9.16 -13.30
N MET A 48 4.15 9.85 -12.49
CA MET A 48 2.89 9.36 -11.98
C MET A 48 1.73 9.78 -12.89
N LYS A 49 0.71 8.94 -13.02
CA LYS A 49 -0.48 9.22 -13.85
C LYS A 49 -1.25 10.48 -13.41
N CYS A 50 -1.06 10.93 -12.17
CA CYS A 50 -1.62 12.18 -11.65
C CYS A 50 -0.85 13.44 -12.05
N GLY A 51 0.19 13.32 -12.88
CA GLY A 51 1.01 14.44 -13.36
C GLY A 51 2.13 14.87 -12.42
N LEU A 52 2.33 14.14 -11.30
CA LEU A 52 3.46 14.35 -10.40
C LEU A 52 4.67 13.52 -10.86
N ASN A 53 5.87 14.00 -10.52
CA ASN A 53 7.11 13.25 -10.71
C ASN A 53 7.78 13.05 -9.36
N LEU A 54 8.00 11.79 -8.98
CA LEU A 54 8.88 11.47 -7.86
C LEU A 54 10.30 11.30 -8.41
N ARG A 55 11.26 12.04 -7.89
CA ARG A 55 12.67 11.94 -8.28
C ARG A 55 13.46 11.46 -7.09
N GLU A 56 14.22 10.39 -7.28
CA GLU A 56 14.89 9.69 -6.19
C GLU A 56 16.35 9.41 -6.54
N ARG A 57 17.21 9.55 -5.52
CA ARG A 57 18.62 9.20 -5.60
C ARG A 57 18.83 7.82 -4.98
N LEU A 58 19.30 6.87 -5.78
CA LEU A 58 19.64 5.51 -5.37
C LEU A 58 20.99 5.54 -4.66
N VAL A 59 20.96 5.72 -3.34
CA VAL A 59 22.14 5.56 -2.47
C VAL A 59 22.31 4.10 -2.07
N LYS A 60 23.56 3.63 -2.03
CA LYS A 60 23.91 2.30 -1.50
C LYS A 60 23.75 2.23 0.01
#